data_AF-A0A7S1BQM7-F1
#
_entry.id   AF-A0A7S1BQM7-F1
#
_cell.length_a   1.000
_cell.length_b   1.000
_cell.length_c   1.000
_cell.angle_alpha   90.00
_cell.angle_beta   90.00
_cell.angle_gamma   90.00
#
_symmetry.space_group_name_H-M   'P 1'
#
loop_
_entity.id
_entity.type
_entity.pdbx_description
1 polymer ?
#
loop_
_entity_poly.entity_id
_entity_poly.type
_entity_poly.pdbx_seq_one_letter_code
_entity_poly.pdbx_strand_id
1 'polypeptide(L)'
;LLLLSDEYVRNVAEDARKGGAVALAACALGLKKVPSMGQTSPLDGLTSSVQVAATECRDLILASVVHSCQDHSQRVRYYATESLFNVIKVLPSLAVQHFFILFEILRSLYADVDRDVRSGAQLLDKKLKEIIMAAINNGSFTVDACMPLFVRFVYMRNKPTKRLTLTWLQEFAEKLVGSPLLEFLHLFLGGIFAMLADPAETVRQ
;
A
#
# COMPACT_ATOMS: atom_id res chain seq x y z
N LEU A 1 20.81 8.04 -0.93
CA LEU A 1 19.34 8.01 -1.06
C LEU A 1 18.66 9.24 -0.45
N LEU A 2 19.04 9.69 0.75
CA LEU A 2 18.53 10.95 1.31
C LEU A 2 18.76 12.16 0.38
N LEU A 3 19.98 12.29 -0.16
CA LEU A 3 20.30 13.30 -1.18
C LEU A 3 19.42 13.18 -2.43
N LEU A 4 19.17 11.95 -2.90
CA LEU A 4 18.29 11.71 -4.06
C LEU A 4 16.83 12.06 -3.77
N SER A 5 16.37 11.91 -2.54
CA SER A 5 15.02 12.30 -2.13
C SER A 5 14.89 13.83 -2.15
N ASP A 6 15.78 14.57 -1.51
CA ASP A 6 15.69 16.04 -1.51
C ASP A 6 15.95 16.64 -2.91
N GLU A 7 16.90 16.11 -3.67
CA GLU A 7 17.21 16.64 -5.00
C GLU A 7 16.17 16.32 -6.06
N TYR A 8 15.56 15.13 -6.03
CA TYR A 8 14.65 14.70 -7.08
C TYR A 8 13.19 14.69 -6.65
N VAL A 9 12.86 14.21 -5.45
CA VAL A 9 11.45 14.11 -5.00
C VAL A 9 10.87 15.48 -4.67
N ARG A 10 11.68 16.42 -4.18
CA ARG A 10 11.27 17.80 -3.85
C ARG A 10 11.71 18.84 -4.88
N ASN A 11 12.16 18.39 -6.07
CA ASN A 11 12.64 19.29 -7.10
C ASN A 11 11.53 20.21 -7.64
N VAL A 12 11.89 21.43 -8.02
CA VAL A 12 10.98 22.36 -8.70
C VAL A 12 10.52 21.81 -10.07
N ALA A 13 11.37 21.07 -10.77
CA ALA A 13 11.08 20.51 -12.08
C ALA A 13 10.26 19.21 -11.96
N GLU A 14 9.11 19.18 -12.63
CA GLU A 14 8.22 18.01 -12.70
C GLU A 14 8.95 16.75 -13.20
N ASP A 15 9.78 16.91 -14.24
CA ASP A 15 10.51 15.81 -14.86
C ASP A 15 11.54 15.17 -13.93
N ALA A 16 12.15 15.97 -13.05
CA ALA A 16 13.04 15.47 -12.02
C ALA A 16 12.28 14.68 -10.96
N ARG A 17 11.10 15.17 -10.52
CA ARG A 17 10.26 14.47 -9.54
C ARG A 17 9.74 13.14 -10.05
N LYS A 18 9.19 13.10 -11.28
CA LYS A 18 8.73 11.84 -11.88
C LYS A 18 9.90 10.87 -12.09
N GLY A 19 11.05 11.36 -12.58
CA GLY A 19 12.25 10.56 -12.78
C GLY A 19 12.79 9.98 -11.48
N GLY A 20 12.77 10.77 -10.41
CA GLY A 20 13.16 10.35 -9.07
C GLY A 20 12.33 9.17 -8.54
N ALA A 21 11.00 9.25 -8.66
CA ALA A 21 10.11 8.16 -8.24
C ALA A 21 10.43 6.84 -8.97
N VAL A 22 10.63 6.91 -10.29
CA VAL A 22 10.97 5.75 -11.13
C VAL A 22 12.35 5.19 -10.77
N ALA A 23 13.35 6.06 -10.58
CA ALA A 23 14.70 5.65 -10.18
C ALA A 23 14.72 4.95 -8.83
N LEU A 24 13.94 5.44 -7.85
CA LEU A 24 13.81 4.82 -6.53
C LEU A 24 13.17 3.43 -6.61
N ALA A 25 12.15 3.25 -7.45
CA ALA A 25 11.58 1.93 -7.72
C ALA A 25 12.59 0.97 -8.37
N ALA A 26 13.46 1.48 -9.25
CA ALA A 26 14.57 0.70 -9.80
C ALA A 26 15.59 0.31 -8.73
N CYS A 27 15.91 1.20 -7.78
CA CYS A 27 16.76 0.87 -6.63
C CYS A 27 16.16 -0.25 -5.76
N ALA A 28 14.84 -0.29 -5.57
CA ALA A 28 14.18 -1.35 -4.81
C ALA A 28 14.44 -2.75 -5.40
N LEU A 29 14.55 -2.87 -6.73
CA LEU A 29 14.92 -4.14 -7.39
C LEU A 29 16.32 -4.62 -6.96
N GLY A 30 17.29 -3.71 -6.88
CA GLY A 30 18.65 -4.02 -6.46
C GLY A 30 18.72 -4.50 -5.00
N LEU A 31 17.85 -3.95 -4.14
CA LEU A 31 17.80 -4.31 -2.72
C LEU A 31 17.05 -5.62 -2.43
N LYS A 32 16.33 -6.20 -3.40
CA LYS A 32 15.51 -7.41 -3.21
C LYS A 32 16.28 -8.60 -2.65
N LYS A 33 17.57 -8.75 -3.00
CA LYS A 33 18.39 -9.91 -2.60
C LYS A 33 18.93 -9.83 -1.18
N VAL A 34 18.89 -8.66 -0.53
CA VAL A 34 19.37 -8.53 0.85
C VAL A 34 18.33 -9.14 1.80
N PRO A 35 18.66 -10.08 2.69
CA PRO A 35 17.67 -10.64 3.62
C PRO A 35 17.12 -9.56 4.56
N SER A 36 15.85 -9.66 4.97
CA SER A 36 15.29 -8.79 6.00
C SER A 36 15.82 -9.18 7.39
N MET A 37 15.96 -8.21 8.31
CA MET A 37 16.44 -8.50 9.67
C MET A 37 15.66 -9.67 10.29
N GLY A 38 16.37 -10.62 10.90
CA GLY A 38 15.79 -11.80 11.53
C GLY A 38 15.64 -13.03 10.63
N GLN A 39 16.02 -12.95 9.34
CA GLN A 39 16.00 -14.10 8.41
C GLN A 39 17.38 -14.73 8.14
N THR A 40 18.44 -14.25 8.79
CA THR A 40 19.82 -14.74 8.61
C THR A 40 20.32 -15.46 9.86
N SER A 41 21.14 -16.50 9.66
CA SER A 41 21.80 -17.22 10.74
C SER A 41 22.76 -16.27 11.51
N PRO A 42 22.88 -16.38 12.85
CA PRO A 42 23.59 -15.41 13.70
C PRO A 42 25.12 -15.29 13.49
N LEU A 43 25.72 -16.04 12.57
CA LEU A 43 27.17 -16.26 12.51
C LEU A 43 27.95 -15.24 11.65
N ASP A 44 27.28 -14.41 10.86
CA ASP A 44 27.95 -13.46 9.96
C ASP A 44 27.83 -12.00 10.48
N GLY A 45 28.75 -11.59 11.35
CA GLY A 45 28.77 -10.23 11.93
C GLY A 45 28.89 -9.10 10.90
N LEU A 46 29.51 -9.36 9.74
CA LEU A 46 29.69 -8.39 8.64
C LEU A 46 28.38 -8.14 7.85
N THR A 47 27.45 -9.10 7.82
CA THR A 47 26.13 -8.93 7.17
C THR A 47 25.21 -7.96 7.91
N SER A 48 25.45 -7.72 9.20
CA SER A 48 24.54 -6.91 10.04
C SER A 48 24.46 -5.44 9.60
N SER A 49 25.60 -4.79 9.35
CA SER A 49 25.63 -3.37 8.95
C SER A 49 25.06 -3.13 7.56
N VAL A 50 25.35 -4.02 6.61
CA VAL A 50 24.80 -3.99 5.25
C VAL A 50 23.28 -4.20 5.28
N GLN A 51 22.80 -5.08 6.16
CA GLN A 51 21.38 -5.38 6.32
C GLN A 51 20.60 -4.23 6.98
N VAL A 52 21.20 -3.57 7.99
CA VAL A 52 20.66 -2.33 8.59
C VAL A 52 20.52 -1.26 7.50
N ALA A 53 21.61 -0.95 6.80
CA ALA A 53 21.60 0.06 5.75
C ALA A 53 20.60 -0.28 4.63
N ALA A 54 20.50 -1.53 4.23
CA ALA A 54 19.53 -1.96 3.23
C ALA A 54 18.08 -1.77 3.72
N THR A 55 17.80 -2.04 5.00
CA THR A 55 16.46 -1.86 5.58
C THR A 55 16.08 -0.38 5.61
N GLU A 56 16.98 0.48 6.09
CA GLU A 56 16.78 1.93 6.05
C GLU A 56 16.57 2.44 4.62
N CYS A 57 17.35 1.94 3.66
CA CYS A 57 17.21 2.32 2.25
C CYS A 57 15.83 1.93 1.69
N ARG A 58 15.28 0.77 2.07
CA ARG A 58 13.95 0.32 1.63
C ARG A 58 12.85 1.23 2.18
N ASP A 59 12.93 1.58 3.45
CA ASP A 59 11.96 2.49 4.09
C ASP A 59 12.04 3.89 3.47
N LEU A 60 13.24 4.39 3.20
CA LEU A 60 13.44 5.67 2.52
C LEU A 60 12.88 5.68 1.08
N ILE A 61 13.08 4.58 0.33
CA ILE A 61 12.48 4.42 -1.00
C ILE A 61 10.97 4.47 -0.90
N LEU A 62 10.37 3.69 0.02
CA LEU A 62 8.93 3.65 0.21
C LEU A 62 8.38 5.04 0.55
N ALA A 63 8.94 5.69 1.57
CA ALA A 63 8.51 7.00 2.03
C ALA A 63 8.58 8.06 0.91
N SER A 64 9.66 8.02 0.12
CA SER A 64 9.87 8.94 -1.00
C SER A 64 8.83 8.73 -2.12
N VAL A 65 8.57 7.48 -2.52
CA VAL A 65 7.59 7.19 -3.57
C VAL A 65 6.17 7.49 -3.09
N VAL A 66 5.86 7.18 -1.84
CA VAL A 66 4.59 7.55 -1.18
C VAL A 66 4.38 9.06 -1.19
N HIS A 67 5.43 9.85 -0.91
CA HIS A 67 5.35 11.31 -1.00
C HIS A 67 5.04 11.76 -2.43
N SER A 68 5.70 11.19 -3.45
CA SER A 68 5.44 11.50 -4.86
C SER A 68 4.01 11.13 -5.30
N CYS A 69 3.35 10.16 -4.67
CA CYS A 69 1.94 9.86 -4.95
C CYS A 69 0.98 11.01 -4.57
N GLN A 70 1.43 11.97 -3.77
CA GLN A 70 0.66 13.14 -3.35
C GLN A 70 1.08 14.44 -4.08
N ASP A 71 1.89 14.32 -5.14
CA ASP A 71 2.39 15.48 -5.89
C ASP A 71 1.24 16.32 -6.48
N HIS A 72 1.47 17.62 -6.64
CA HIS A 72 0.50 18.50 -7.29
C HIS A 72 0.33 18.18 -8.78
N SER A 73 1.38 17.67 -9.44
CA SER A 73 1.34 17.26 -10.84
C SER A 73 0.73 15.87 -11.01
N GLN A 74 -0.28 15.76 -11.87
CA GLN A 74 -0.89 14.48 -12.23
C GLN A 74 0.12 13.50 -12.85
N ARG A 75 1.10 14.00 -13.61
CA ARG A 75 2.11 13.17 -14.26
C ARG A 75 3.01 12.52 -13.22
N VAL A 76 3.44 13.28 -12.21
CA VAL A 76 4.25 12.74 -11.12
C VAL A 76 3.44 11.71 -10.34
N ARG A 77 2.18 12.01 -9.99
CA ARG A 77 1.31 11.06 -9.26
C ARG A 77 1.10 9.75 -10.02
N TYR A 78 0.91 9.82 -11.35
CA TYR A 78 0.76 8.63 -12.20
C TYR A 78 2.01 7.73 -12.12
N TYR A 79 3.19 8.28 -12.42
CA TYR A 79 4.45 7.52 -12.37
C TYR A 79 4.80 7.07 -10.96
N ALA A 80 4.48 7.86 -9.93
CA ALA A 80 4.66 7.48 -8.54
C ALA A 80 3.76 6.30 -8.14
N THR A 81 2.52 6.27 -8.63
CA THR A 81 1.59 5.15 -8.39
C THR A 81 2.10 3.85 -8.99
N GLU A 82 2.58 3.89 -10.24
CA GLU A 82 3.22 2.73 -10.87
C GLU A 82 4.52 2.33 -10.14
N SER A 83 5.32 3.31 -9.73
CA SER A 83 6.54 3.08 -8.95
C SER A 83 6.22 2.41 -7.62
N LEU A 84 5.16 2.82 -6.93
CA LEU A 84 4.73 2.24 -5.65
C LEU A 84 4.32 0.78 -5.83
N PHE A 85 3.55 0.47 -6.88
CA PHE A 85 3.22 -0.90 -7.26
C PHE A 85 4.48 -1.73 -7.47
N ASN A 86 5.45 -1.20 -8.22
CA ASN A 86 6.71 -1.90 -8.49
C ASN A 86 7.53 -2.13 -7.23
N VAL A 87 7.61 -1.14 -6.32
CA VAL A 87 8.31 -1.25 -5.02
C VAL A 87 7.71 -2.37 -4.18
N ILE A 88 6.39 -2.38 -3.95
CA ILE A 88 5.78 -3.42 -3.10
C ILE A 88 5.79 -4.80 -3.78
N LYS A 89 5.75 -4.85 -5.11
CA LYS A 89 5.87 -6.09 -5.88
C LYS A 89 7.23 -6.75 -5.67
N VAL A 90 8.30 -5.96 -5.55
CA VAL A 90 9.67 -6.48 -5.44
C VAL A 90 10.11 -6.64 -3.99
N LEU A 91 9.54 -5.84 -3.08
CA LEU A 91 9.77 -5.86 -1.63
C LEU A 91 8.43 -6.00 -0.87
N PRO A 92 7.78 -7.17 -0.90
CA PRO A 92 6.46 -7.35 -0.29
C PRO A 92 6.45 -7.18 1.24
N SER A 93 7.59 -7.34 1.92
CA SER A 93 7.70 -7.07 3.36
C SER A 93 7.36 -5.61 3.70
N LEU A 94 7.66 -4.66 2.82
CA LEU A 94 7.29 -3.26 3.00
C LEU A 94 5.77 -3.07 3.02
N ALA A 95 5.03 -3.87 2.24
CA ALA A 95 3.58 -3.80 2.23
C ALA A 95 2.95 -4.24 3.57
N VAL A 96 3.52 -5.28 4.19
CA VAL A 96 3.08 -5.77 5.49
C VAL A 96 3.47 -4.78 6.60
N GLN A 97 4.71 -4.31 6.60
CA GLN A 97 5.24 -3.39 7.61
C GLN A 97 4.54 -2.03 7.61
N HIS A 98 4.22 -1.51 6.42
CA HIS A 98 3.68 -0.15 6.25
C HIS A 98 2.24 -0.16 5.70
N PHE A 99 1.48 -1.21 6.01
CA PHE A 99 0.13 -1.42 5.47
C PHE A 99 -0.78 -0.18 5.60
N PHE A 100 -0.83 0.44 6.77
CA PHE A 100 -1.73 1.58 7.02
C PHE A 100 -1.40 2.80 6.15
N ILE A 101 -0.10 3.11 5.99
CA ILE A 101 0.35 4.22 5.15
C ILE A 101 -0.01 3.92 3.69
N LEU A 102 0.29 2.70 3.23
CA LEU A 102 -0.03 2.26 1.87
C LEU A 102 -1.53 2.28 1.58
N PHE A 103 -2.35 1.86 2.54
CA PHE A 103 -3.80 1.88 2.39
C PHE A 103 -4.34 3.31 2.32
N GLU A 104 -3.86 4.23 3.16
CA GLU A 104 -4.29 5.64 3.10
C GLU A 104 -3.89 6.30 1.77
N ILE A 105 -2.69 6.00 1.27
CA ILE A 105 -2.25 6.45 -0.06
C ILE A 105 -3.14 5.85 -1.14
N LEU A 106 -3.40 4.54 -1.10
CA LEU A 106 -4.29 3.89 -2.04
C LEU A 106 -5.69 4.52 -2.04
N ARG A 107 -6.25 4.79 -0.86
CA ARG A 107 -7.53 5.47 -0.70
C ARG A 107 -7.54 6.85 -1.33
N SER A 108 -6.45 7.62 -1.16
CA SER A 108 -6.28 8.92 -1.80
C SER A 108 -6.21 8.80 -3.33
N LEU A 109 -5.45 7.83 -3.85
CA LEU A 109 -5.30 7.60 -5.29
C LEU A 109 -6.61 7.13 -5.95
N TYR A 110 -7.45 6.36 -5.26
CA TYR A 110 -8.80 6.02 -5.73
C TYR A 110 -9.73 7.23 -5.84
N ALA A 111 -9.44 8.28 -5.06
CA ALA A 111 -10.17 9.54 -5.08
C ALA A 111 -9.51 10.61 -5.97
N ASP A 112 -8.46 10.26 -6.74
CA ASP A 112 -7.78 11.21 -7.61
C ASP A 112 -8.74 11.78 -8.68
N VAL A 113 -8.49 13.02 -9.07
CA VAL A 113 -9.23 13.72 -10.13
C VAL A 113 -8.92 13.12 -11.49
N ASP A 114 -7.69 12.66 -11.68
CA ASP A 114 -7.19 12.11 -12.93
C ASP A 114 -7.54 10.61 -13.08
N ARG A 115 -8.03 10.23 -14.27
CA ARG A 115 -8.48 8.86 -14.53
C ARG A 115 -7.31 7.88 -14.63
N ASP A 116 -6.18 8.29 -15.18
CA ASP A 116 -5.04 7.41 -15.39
C ASP A 116 -4.36 7.11 -14.05
N VAL A 117 -4.29 8.09 -13.15
CA VAL A 117 -3.86 7.87 -11.76
C VAL A 117 -4.77 6.86 -11.06
N ARG A 118 -6.10 7.01 -11.17
CA ARG A 118 -7.06 6.03 -10.63
C ARG A 118 -6.89 4.63 -11.24
N SER A 119 -6.55 4.55 -12.53
CA SER A 119 -6.28 3.27 -13.19
C SER A 119 -5.02 2.60 -12.63
N GLY A 120 -3.94 3.37 -12.41
CA GLY A 120 -2.74 2.87 -11.74
C GLY A 120 -3.03 2.38 -10.32
N ALA A 121 -3.91 3.06 -9.59
CA ALA A 121 -4.31 2.69 -8.23
C ALA A 121 -4.96 1.30 -8.17
N GLN A 122 -5.70 0.89 -9.20
CA GLN A 122 -6.32 -0.45 -9.25
C GLN A 122 -5.28 -1.57 -9.34
N LEU A 123 -4.18 -1.34 -10.06
CA LEU A 123 -3.08 -2.31 -10.15
C LEU A 123 -2.34 -2.42 -8.81
N LEU A 124 -2.11 -1.28 -8.15
CA LEU A 124 -1.57 -1.22 -6.80
C LEU A 124 -2.48 -1.94 -5.78
N ASP A 125 -3.79 -1.69 -5.82
CA ASP A 125 -4.79 -2.34 -4.96
C ASP A 125 -4.73 -3.86 -5.07
N LYS A 126 -4.81 -4.38 -6.30
CA LYS A 126 -4.76 -5.81 -6.57
C LYS A 126 -3.49 -6.44 -5.98
N LYS A 127 -2.34 -5.77 -6.15
CA LYS A 127 -1.07 -6.31 -5.63
C LYS A 127 -0.96 -6.22 -4.12
N LEU A 128 -1.43 -5.13 -3.53
CA LEU A 128 -1.44 -4.94 -2.08
C LEU A 128 -2.34 -5.99 -1.42
N LYS A 129 -3.55 -6.23 -1.95
CA LYS A 129 -4.42 -7.34 -1.53
C LYS A 129 -3.69 -8.67 -1.57
N GLU A 130 -3.12 -9.04 -2.72
CA GLU A 130 -2.39 -10.30 -2.90
C GLU A 130 -1.34 -10.52 -1.80
N ILE A 131 -0.52 -9.49 -1.52
CA ILE A 131 0.53 -9.57 -0.50
C ILE A 131 -0.05 -9.71 0.90
N ILE A 132 -1.07 -8.92 1.25
CA ILE A 132 -1.67 -8.93 2.59
C ILE A 132 -2.44 -10.24 2.85
N MET A 133 -3.19 -10.76 1.87
CA MET A 133 -3.86 -12.06 2.01
C MET A 133 -2.84 -13.18 2.25
N ALA A 134 -1.75 -13.19 1.49
CA ALA A 134 -0.69 -14.18 1.66
C ALA A 134 -0.02 -14.06 3.04
N ALA A 135 0.23 -12.84 3.51
CA ALA A 135 0.80 -12.58 4.83
C ALA A 135 -0.12 -13.01 5.97
N ILE A 136 -1.44 -12.83 5.83
CA ILE A 136 -2.40 -13.30 6.84
C ILE A 136 -2.44 -14.83 6.87
N ASN A 137 -2.58 -15.46 5.70
CA ASN A 137 -2.69 -16.92 5.61
C ASN A 137 -1.42 -17.65 6.08
N ASN A 138 -0.25 -17.02 6.01
CA ASN A 138 1.00 -17.59 6.53
C ASN A 138 1.35 -17.15 7.96
N GLY A 139 0.50 -16.35 8.60
CA GLY A 139 0.66 -15.90 9.99
C GLY A 139 1.65 -14.76 10.21
N SER A 140 2.21 -14.15 9.16
CA SER A 140 3.10 -12.99 9.28
C SER A 140 2.37 -11.64 9.43
N PHE A 141 1.04 -11.65 9.27
CA PHE A 141 0.16 -10.52 9.53
C PHE A 141 -1.17 -11.01 10.11
N THR A 142 -1.88 -10.19 10.87
CA THR A 142 -3.15 -10.58 11.49
C THR A 142 -4.30 -9.70 11.02
N VAL A 143 -5.50 -10.27 10.96
CA VAL A 143 -6.71 -9.51 10.63
C VAL A 143 -6.97 -8.45 11.70
N ASP A 144 -6.78 -8.78 12.98
CA ASP A 144 -6.88 -7.85 14.12
C ASP A 144 -6.08 -6.58 13.91
N ALA A 145 -4.88 -6.68 13.33
CA ALA A 145 -4.03 -5.51 13.09
C ALA A 145 -4.70 -4.53 12.14
N CYS A 146 -5.25 -5.00 11.02
CA CYS A 146 -5.81 -4.11 9.99
C CYS A 146 -7.31 -3.84 10.13
N MET A 147 -8.07 -4.68 10.85
CA MET A 147 -9.52 -4.60 10.94
C MET A 147 -10.07 -3.25 11.42
N PRO A 148 -9.48 -2.58 12.46
CA PRO A 148 -9.97 -1.29 12.92
C PRO A 148 -10.06 -0.22 11.83
N LEU A 149 -9.18 -0.29 10.82
CA LEU A 149 -9.20 0.61 9.67
C LEU A 149 -10.44 0.40 8.81
N PHE A 150 -10.82 -0.86 8.53
CA PHE A 150 -12.00 -1.18 7.72
C PHE A 150 -13.31 -0.90 8.46
N VAL A 151 -13.34 -1.20 9.76
CA VAL A 151 -14.45 -0.83 10.66
C VAL A 151 -14.66 0.67 10.68
N ARG A 152 -13.59 1.48 10.65
CA ARG A 152 -13.74 2.95 10.54
C ARG A 152 -14.31 3.36 9.17
N PHE A 153 -13.83 2.77 8.09
CA PHE A 153 -14.15 3.22 6.73
C PHE A 153 -15.49 2.76 6.18
N VAL A 154 -16.07 1.70 6.73
CA VAL A 154 -17.43 1.28 6.39
C VAL A 154 -18.47 2.37 6.69
N TYR A 155 -18.18 3.29 7.62
CA TYR A 155 -19.06 4.41 7.98
C TYR A 155 -18.71 5.73 7.28
N MET A 156 -17.68 5.77 6.43
CA MET A 156 -17.31 6.98 5.68
C MET A 156 -18.30 7.25 4.55
N ARG A 157 -18.60 8.53 4.28
CA ARG A 157 -19.56 8.92 3.23
C ARG A 157 -18.97 8.93 1.82
N ASN A 158 -17.66 9.00 1.68
CA ASN A 158 -16.98 9.10 0.38
C ASN A 158 -17.11 7.77 -0.41
N LYS A 159 -17.72 7.83 -1.60
CA LYS A 159 -18.00 6.67 -2.46
C LYS A 159 -16.75 5.86 -2.85
N PRO A 160 -15.67 6.45 -3.38
CA PRO A 160 -14.40 5.74 -3.56
C PRO A 160 -13.91 4.97 -2.33
N THR A 161 -14.00 5.58 -1.14
CA THR A 161 -13.56 4.94 0.12
C THR A 161 -14.48 3.78 0.51
N LYS A 162 -15.81 3.94 0.37
CA LYS A 162 -16.79 2.87 0.61
C LYS A 162 -16.51 1.67 -0.30
N ARG A 163 -16.37 1.90 -1.60
CA ARG A 163 -16.08 0.85 -2.59
C ARG A 163 -14.77 0.14 -2.29
N LEU A 164 -13.69 0.88 -2.04
CA LEU A 164 -12.41 0.30 -1.68
C LEU A 164 -12.56 -0.61 -0.44
N THR A 165 -13.19 -0.11 0.62
CA THR A 165 -13.46 -0.86 1.86
C THR A 165 -14.23 -2.15 1.59
N LEU A 166 -15.33 -2.09 0.84
CA LEU A 166 -16.13 -3.27 0.51
C LEU A 166 -15.31 -4.31 -0.27
N THR A 167 -14.55 -3.90 -1.28
CA THR A 167 -13.73 -4.85 -2.06
C THR A 167 -12.64 -5.51 -1.23
N TRP A 168 -12.12 -4.86 -0.20
CA TRP A 168 -11.15 -5.45 0.73
C TRP A 168 -11.82 -6.43 1.70
N LEU A 169 -12.99 -6.07 2.26
CA LEU A 169 -13.76 -6.98 3.12
C LEU A 169 -14.24 -8.22 2.35
N GLN A 170 -14.65 -8.05 1.10
CA GLN A 170 -15.01 -9.16 0.21
C GLN A 170 -13.79 -10.06 -0.04
N GLU A 171 -12.64 -9.48 -0.38
CA GLU A 171 -11.41 -10.24 -0.61
C GLU A 171 -10.99 -11.03 0.64
N PHE A 172 -11.12 -10.42 1.83
CA PHE A 172 -10.88 -11.12 3.10
C PHE A 172 -11.85 -12.29 3.31
N ALA A 173 -13.12 -12.12 2.99
CA ALA A 173 -14.14 -13.16 3.14
C ALA A 173 -13.89 -14.34 2.21
N GLU A 174 -13.44 -14.08 0.99
CA GLU A 174 -13.23 -15.10 -0.05
C GLU A 174 -11.88 -15.81 0.06
N LYS A 175 -10.82 -15.11 0.51
CA LYS A 175 -9.43 -15.60 0.38
C LYS A 175 -8.73 -15.95 1.69
N LEU A 176 -9.25 -15.54 2.85
CA LEU A 176 -8.64 -15.91 4.13
C LEU A 176 -9.09 -17.29 4.59
N VAL A 177 -8.11 -18.10 4.99
CA VAL A 177 -8.35 -19.43 5.56
C VAL A 177 -8.93 -19.29 6.96
N GLY A 178 -9.95 -20.09 7.30
CA GLY A 178 -10.51 -20.15 8.65
C GLY A 178 -11.58 -19.09 8.97
N SER A 179 -12.02 -18.28 8.00
CA SER A 179 -13.05 -17.25 8.18
C SER A 179 -12.83 -16.27 9.35
N PRO A 180 -11.62 -15.71 9.53
CA PRO A 180 -11.29 -14.84 10.66
C PRO A 180 -12.14 -13.56 10.73
N LEU A 181 -12.78 -13.16 9.62
CA LEU A 181 -13.70 -12.03 9.60
C LEU A 181 -14.94 -12.21 10.48
N LEU A 182 -15.39 -13.45 10.74
CA LEU A 182 -16.62 -13.70 11.49
C LEU A 182 -16.55 -13.13 12.91
N GLU A 183 -15.37 -13.15 13.51
CA GLU A 183 -15.11 -12.58 14.84
C GLU A 183 -15.37 -11.07 14.86
N PHE A 184 -15.16 -10.37 13.75
CA PHE A 184 -15.31 -8.93 13.61
C PHE A 184 -16.61 -8.51 12.93
N LEU A 185 -17.45 -9.46 12.49
CA LEU A 185 -18.63 -9.18 11.67
C LEU A 185 -19.54 -8.13 12.31
N HIS A 186 -19.74 -8.24 13.62
CA HIS A 186 -20.56 -7.32 14.42
C HIS A 186 -20.09 -5.86 14.36
N LEU A 187 -18.81 -5.60 14.06
CA LEU A 187 -18.22 -4.26 14.03
C LEU A 187 -18.52 -3.49 12.73
N PHE A 188 -18.76 -4.18 11.62
CA PHE A 188 -18.92 -3.53 10.32
C PHE A 188 -20.23 -3.89 9.60
N LEU A 189 -20.98 -4.90 10.06
CA LEU A 189 -22.24 -5.34 9.44
C LEU A 189 -23.25 -4.21 9.31
N GLY A 190 -23.41 -3.39 10.35
CA GLY A 190 -24.30 -2.23 10.31
C GLY A 190 -23.90 -1.20 9.25
N GLY A 191 -22.59 -1.00 9.05
CA GLY A 191 -22.07 -0.13 7.99
C GLY A 191 -22.35 -0.68 6.59
N ILE A 192 -22.20 -2.01 6.40
CA ILE A 192 -22.53 -2.66 5.12
C ILE A 192 -24.02 -2.50 4.82
N PHE A 193 -24.91 -2.75 5.78
CA PHE A 193 -26.35 -2.56 5.59
C PHE A 193 -26.71 -1.11 5.25
N ALA A 194 -26.04 -0.14 5.87
CA ALA A 194 -26.22 1.26 5.51
C ALA A 194 -25.77 1.58 4.08
N MET A 195 -24.75 0.89 3.54
CA MET A 195 -24.36 1.03 2.14
C MET A 195 -25.36 0.38 1.18
N LEU A 196 -25.92 -0.78 1.53
CA LEU A 196 -26.97 -1.44 0.74
C LEU A 196 -28.27 -0.63 0.71
N ALA A 197 -28.57 0.09 1.79
CA ALA A 197 -29.71 1.00 1.88
C ALA A 197 -29.42 2.40 1.27
N ASP A 198 -28.24 2.64 0.71
CA ASP A 198 -27.86 3.95 0.19
C ASP A 198 -28.73 4.31 -1.04
N PRO A 199 -29.30 5.53 -1.12
CA PRO A 199 -30.15 5.93 -2.24
C PRO A 199 -29.40 5.95 -3.57
N ALA A 200 -28.07 6.11 -3.57
CA ALA A 200 -27.26 6.08 -4.79
C ALA A 200 -27.01 4.64 -5.25
N GLU A 201 -27.55 4.26 -6.42
CA GLU A 201 -27.40 2.90 -6.98
C GLU A 201 -25.95 2.43 -7.09
N THR A 202 -25.06 3.33 -7.47
CA THR A 202 -23.63 3.04 -7.61
C THR A 202 -22.88 2.73 -6.30
N VAL A 203 -23.52 2.92 -5.15
CA VAL A 203 -23.03 2.53 -3.82
C VAL A 203 -23.64 1.18 -3.40
N ARG A 204 -24.83 0.85 -3.91
CA ARG A 204 -25.51 -0.44 -3.66
C ARG A 204 -24.94 -1.59 -4.50
N GLN A 205 -24.50 -1.31 -5.73
CA GLN A 205 -23.81 -2.24 -6.65
C GLN A 205 -22.32 -2.37 -6.30
#